data_AF-Q27GT6-F1
#
_entry.id   AF-Q27GT6-F1
#
_cell.length_a   1.000
_cell.length_b   1.000
_cell.length_c   1.000
_cell.angle_alpha   90.00
_cell.angle_beta   90.00
_cell.angle_gamma   90.00
#
_symmetry.space_group_name_H-M   'P 1'
#
loop_
_entity.id
_entity.type
_entity.pdbx_description
1 polymer ?
#
loop_
_entity_poly.entity_id
_entity_poly.type
_entity_poly.pdbx_seq_one_letter_code
_entity_poly.pdbx_strand_id
1 'polypeptide(L)'
;MYSKVLLLLACIIAVTEQARDVRCFPPVNFYSTHGCVQDSTSQNPNYDCLGGHFVRTAGIGMPCETDQDCIHNMEPNEWCNSERNGYQWTTAGCHCDMKLKSCIVQRFDKSYNEIQWAFCTPRNRFKCEVLDHCSPPKH
;
A
#
# COMPACT_ATOMS: atom_id res chain seq x y z
N MET A 1 -34.32 -13.88 -28.93
CA MET A 1 -34.22 -13.42 -27.52
C MET A 1 -32.78 -13.47 -26.96
N TYR A 2 -31.93 -14.43 -27.36
CA TYR A 2 -30.57 -14.61 -26.80
C TYR A 2 -29.58 -13.46 -27.02
N SER A 3 -29.64 -12.76 -28.16
CA SER A 3 -28.67 -11.69 -28.49
C SER A 3 -28.72 -10.49 -27.52
N LYS A 4 -29.91 -10.14 -27.00
CA LYS A 4 -30.05 -9.06 -26.01
C LYS A 4 -29.51 -9.44 -24.63
N VAL A 5 -29.62 -10.71 -24.25
CA VAL A 5 -29.13 -11.22 -22.96
C VAL A 5 -27.61 -11.26 -22.94
N LEU A 6 -26.98 -11.69 -24.04
CA LEU A 6 -25.52 -11.72 -24.15
C LEU A 6 -24.88 -10.33 -24.07
N LEU A 7 -25.52 -9.33 -24.71
CA LEU A 7 -25.05 -7.94 -24.69
C LEU A 7 -25.13 -7.33 -23.28
N LEU A 8 -26.19 -7.64 -22.52
CA LEU A 8 -26.35 -7.19 -21.14
C LEU A 8 -25.27 -7.78 -20.21
N LEU A 9 -24.96 -9.08 -20.35
CA LEU A 9 -23.92 -9.74 -19.56
C LEU A 9 -22.52 -9.17 -19.84
N ALA A 10 -22.20 -8.87 -21.11
CA ALA A 10 -20.93 -8.24 -21.48
C ALA A 10 -20.79 -6.82 -20.88
N CYS A 11 -21.88 -6.03 -20.85
CA CYS A 11 -21.86 -4.73 -20.18
C CYS A 11 -21.65 -4.85 -18.66
N ILE A 12 -22.25 -5.84 -17.99
CA ILE A 12 -22.09 -6.01 -16.54
C ILE A 12 -20.63 -6.33 -16.18
N ILE A 13 -19.97 -7.19 -16.96
CA ILE A 13 -18.55 -7.54 -16.71
C ILE A 13 -17.63 -6.33 -16.96
N ALA A 14 -17.85 -5.57 -18.04
CA ALA A 14 -17.07 -4.37 -18.34
C ALA A 14 -17.22 -3.25 -17.28
N VAL A 15 -18.40 -3.16 -16.63
CA VAL A 15 -18.61 -2.21 -15.52
C VAL A 15 -17.86 -2.64 -14.25
N THR A 16 -17.67 -3.95 -14.01
CA THR A 16 -16.93 -4.42 -12.82
C THR A 16 -15.42 -4.24 -12.91
N GLU A 17 -14.84 -4.18 -14.12
CA GLU A 17 -13.40 -3.93 -14.32
C GLU A 17 -13.03 -2.44 -14.28
N GLN A 18 -13.99 -1.54 -14.47
CA GLN A 18 -13.76 -0.11 -14.30
C GLN A 18 -13.54 0.24 -12.82
N ALA A 19 -12.30 0.63 -12.52
CA ALA A 19 -11.87 1.43 -11.36
C ALA A 19 -11.63 0.71 -10.02
N ARG A 20 -10.91 -0.42 -10.02
CA ARG A 20 -10.06 -0.71 -8.86
C ARG A 20 -8.97 0.36 -8.78
N ASP A 21 -9.06 1.29 -7.83
CA ASP A 21 -8.01 2.28 -7.61
C ASP A 21 -6.71 1.56 -7.24
N VAL A 22 -5.70 1.71 -8.09
CA VAL A 22 -4.38 1.07 -7.94
C VAL A 22 -3.68 1.45 -6.64
N ARG A 23 -4.04 2.58 -6.02
CA ARG A 23 -3.52 2.99 -4.71
C ARG A 23 -3.99 2.08 -3.58
N CYS A 24 -5.15 1.44 -3.75
CA CYS A 24 -5.74 0.58 -2.75
C CYS A 24 -5.18 -0.85 -2.78
N PHE A 25 -4.21 -1.17 -3.63
CA PHE A 25 -3.68 -2.52 -3.81
C PHE A 25 -2.15 -2.51 -3.87
N PRO A 26 -1.47 -3.58 -3.43
CA PRO A 26 -0.03 -3.66 -3.59
C PRO A 26 0.35 -3.78 -5.07
N PRO A 27 1.62 -3.50 -5.44
CA PRO A 27 2.10 -3.65 -6.81
C PRO A 27 1.92 -5.10 -7.31
N VAL A 28 1.51 -5.26 -8.57
CA VAL A 28 1.42 -6.60 -9.20
C VAL A 28 2.79 -7.18 -9.53
N ASN A 29 3.75 -6.31 -9.87
CA ASN A 29 5.13 -6.67 -10.18
C ASN A 29 6.02 -6.38 -8.98
N PHE A 30 6.86 -7.34 -8.63
CA PHE A 30 7.85 -7.22 -7.57
C PHE A 30 9.11 -7.99 -7.98
N TYR A 31 10.22 -7.68 -7.31
CA TYR A 31 11.54 -8.15 -7.66
C TYR A 31 12.10 -9.02 -6.54
N SER A 32 12.78 -10.09 -6.92
CA SER A 32 13.58 -10.86 -5.96
C SER A 32 14.89 -10.11 -5.73
N THR A 33 15.07 -9.58 -4.52
CA THR A 33 16.30 -8.87 -4.13
C THR A 33 17.02 -9.58 -2.99
N HIS A 34 18.34 -9.67 -3.11
CA HIS A 34 19.19 -10.17 -2.03
C HIS A 34 19.08 -9.22 -0.83
N GLY A 35 18.83 -9.75 0.37
CA GLY A 35 18.64 -8.96 1.59
C GLY A 35 17.20 -8.90 2.09
N CYS A 36 16.21 -9.35 1.32
CA CYS A 36 14.86 -9.57 1.85
C CYS A 36 14.78 -10.83 2.72
N VAL A 37 13.71 -10.93 3.51
CA VAL A 37 13.36 -12.18 4.21
C VAL A 37 13.28 -13.34 3.22
N GLN A 38 13.74 -14.52 3.63
CA GLN A 38 13.86 -15.71 2.77
C GLN A 38 12.80 -16.75 3.15
N ASP A 39 11.54 -16.33 3.20
CA ASP A 39 10.39 -17.18 3.51
C ASP A 39 9.26 -17.02 2.47
N SER A 40 8.07 -17.54 2.76
CA SER A 40 6.91 -17.47 1.87
C SER A 40 6.41 -16.04 1.60
N THR A 41 6.73 -15.07 2.48
CA THR A 41 6.32 -13.67 2.29
C THR A 41 7.12 -13.00 1.17
N SER A 42 8.35 -13.46 0.91
CA SER A 42 9.25 -12.92 -0.12
C SER A 42 8.68 -12.98 -1.55
N GLN A 43 7.76 -13.92 -1.82
CA GLN A 43 7.12 -14.11 -3.13
C GLN A 43 5.71 -13.54 -3.21
N ASN A 44 5.24 -12.84 -2.17
CA ASN A 44 3.90 -12.29 -2.10
C ASN A 44 3.97 -10.76 -2.04
N PRO A 45 3.35 -10.02 -2.99
CA PRO A 45 3.40 -8.55 -3.02
C PRO A 45 2.59 -7.90 -1.89
N ASN A 46 1.74 -8.65 -1.18
CA ASN A 46 1.13 -8.15 0.06
C ASN A 46 2.15 -7.99 1.18
N TYR A 47 3.38 -8.48 1.00
CA TYR A 47 4.46 -8.27 1.93
C TYR A 47 5.57 -7.43 1.31
N ASP A 48 6.23 -6.61 2.11
CA ASP A 48 7.42 -5.89 1.69
C ASP A 48 8.68 -6.78 1.75
N CYS A 49 9.87 -6.21 1.58
CA CYS A 49 11.14 -6.92 1.65
C CYS A 49 11.45 -7.47 3.06
N LEU A 50 10.88 -6.89 4.12
CA LEU A 50 11.10 -7.28 5.51
C LEU A 50 9.98 -8.17 6.07
N GLY A 51 9.00 -8.54 5.24
CA GLY A 51 7.86 -9.37 5.66
C GLY A 51 6.74 -8.58 6.36
N GLY A 52 6.74 -7.24 6.27
CA GLY A 52 5.62 -6.42 6.74
C GLY A 52 4.39 -6.62 5.87
N HIS A 53 3.18 -6.55 6.43
CA HIS A 53 1.92 -6.76 5.73
C HIS A 53 1.33 -5.46 5.15
N PHE A 54 0.78 -5.51 3.94
CA PHE A 54 0.19 -4.36 3.26
C PHE A 54 -1.11 -3.89 3.92
N VAL A 55 -1.19 -2.59 4.17
CA VAL A 55 -2.41 -1.92 4.64
C VAL A 55 -2.87 -0.92 3.60
N ARG A 56 -4.14 -1.03 3.21
CA ARG A 56 -4.75 -0.11 2.25
C ARG A 56 -4.89 1.29 2.84
N THR A 57 -4.41 2.28 2.10
CA THR A 57 -4.42 3.71 2.45
C THR A 57 -4.51 4.56 1.17
N ALA A 58 -4.64 5.88 1.34
CA ALA A 58 -4.56 6.88 0.26
C ALA A 58 -3.21 6.99 -0.45
N GLY A 59 -2.17 6.34 0.10
CA GLY A 59 -0.78 6.46 -0.34
C GLY A 59 -0.61 6.16 -1.82
N ILE A 60 0.44 6.72 -2.42
CA ILE A 60 0.70 6.63 -3.86
C ILE A 60 1.98 5.84 -4.08
N GLY A 61 1.89 4.74 -4.85
CA GLY A 61 3.06 4.00 -5.31
C GLY A 61 3.95 4.87 -6.18
N MET A 62 5.04 5.38 -5.60
CA MET A 62 6.05 6.17 -6.29
C MET A 62 7.29 5.29 -6.52
N PRO A 63 7.78 5.16 -7.77
CA PRO A 63 8.95 4.34 -8.04
C PRO A 63 10.19 4.91 -7.34
N CYS A 64 11.11 4.03 -6.95
CA CYS A 64 12.37 4.41 -6.30
C CYS A 64 13.50 3.42 -6.62
N GLU A 65 14.74 3.90 -6.47
CA GLU A 65 15.96 3.11 -6.49
C GLU A 65 16.70 3.15 -5.16
N THR A 66 16.57 4.25 -4.41
CA THR A 66 17.21 4.47 -3.11
C THR A 66 16.29 5.21 -2.14
N ASP A 67 16.62 5.20 -0.85
CA ASP A 67 15.86 5.94 0.17
C ASP A 67 15.79 7.45 -0.09
N GLN A 68 16.77 8.01 -0.83
CA GLN A 68 16.79 9.43 -1.17
C GLN A 68 15.62 9.82 -2.09
N ASP A 69 15.10 8.89 -2.89
CA ASP A 69 13.92 9.13 -3.73
C ASP A 69 12.65 9.30 -2.88
N CYS A 70 12.68 8.81 -1.63
CA CYS A 70 11.52 8.72 -0.75
C CYS A 70 11.55 9.70 0.43
N ILE A 71 12.73 10.22 0.81
CA ILE A 71 12.95 10.97 2.06
C ILE A 71 12.08 12.23 2.23
N HIS A 72 11.64 12.84 1.12
CA HIS A 72 10.79 14.04 1.16
C HIS A 72 9.30 13.75 1.27
N ASN A 73 8.89 12.49 1.06
CA ASN A 73 7.50 12.06 1.19
C ASN A 73 7.10 11.90 2.66
N MET A 74 5.79 11.84 2.87
CA MET A 74 5.17 11.68 4.19
C MET A 74 4.48 10.32 4.26
N GLU A 75 4.13 9.88 5.46
CA GLU A 75 3.22 8.77 5.68
C GLU A 75 1.86 8.99 4.99
N PRO A 76 1.06 7.93 4.75
CA PRO A 76 -0.31 8.11 4.32
C PRO A 76 -1.12 8.92 5.35
N ASN A 77 -2.08 9.71 4.87
CA ASN A 77 -2.88 10.61 5.70
C ASN A 77 -3.56 9.89 6.88
N GLU A 78 -3.99 8.65 6.66
CA GLU A 78 -4.58 7.74 7.64
C GLU A 78 -3.63 7.41 8.80
N TRP A 79 -2.32 7.48 8.56
CA TRP A 79 -1.27 7.10 9.50
C TRP A 79 -0.65 8.28 10.24
N CYS A 80 -1.09 9.51 9.97
CA CYS A 80 -0.60 10.71 10.65
C CYS A 80 -0.68 10.62 12.20
N ASN A 81 -1.71 9.94 12.73
CA ASN A 81 -1.89 9.75 14.17
C ASN A 81 -1.51 8.33 14.67
N SER A 82 -0.61 7.63 13.96
CA SER A 82 -0.26 6.22 14.23
C SER A 82 0.09 5.94 15.70
N GLU A 83 0.98 6.74 16.31
CA GLU A 83 1.41 6.52 17.69
C GLU A 83 0.26 6.64 18.70
N ARG A 84 -0.68 7.58 18.47
CA ARG A 84 -1.87 7.74 19.31
C ARG A 84 -2.86 6.59 19.16
N ASN A 85 -2.81 5.89 18.04
CA ASN A 85 -3.72 4.80 17.69
C ASN A 85 -3.14 3.40 17.98
N GLY A 86 -2.08 3.31 18.80
CA GLY A 86 -1.52 2.01 19.22
C GLY A 86 -0.45 1.45 18.28
N TYR A 87 0.01 2.23 17.30
CA TYR A 87 1.09 1.83 16.40
C TYR A 87 2.44 2.40 16.87
N GLN A 88 3.54 1.88 16.32
CA GLN A 88 4.89 2.42 16.53
C GLN A 88 5.65 2.41 15.22
N TRP A 89 6.32 3.51 14.87
CA TRP A 89 7.15 3.54 13.66
C TRP A 89 8.31 2.55 13.76
N THR A 90 8.51 1.71 12.73
CA THR A 90 9.64 0.75 12.69
C THR A 90 10.89 1.36 12.04
N THR A 91 10.70 2.37 11.18
CA THR A 91 11.73 3.05 10.39
C THR A 91 11.66 4.56 10.62
N ALA A 92 12.71 5.29 10.21
CA ALA A 92 12.79 6.74 10.36
C ALA A 92 11.84 7.53 9.43
N GLY A 93 11.05 6.85 8.58
CA GLY A 93 10.11 7.47 7.66
C GLY A 93 9.98 6.69 6.35
N CYS A 94 9.59 7.40 5.29
CA CYS A 94 9.51 6.86 3.94
C CYS A 94 10.88 6.41 3.42
N HIS A 95 10.94 5.18 2.91
CA HIS A 95 12.15 4.57 2.36
C HIS A 95 11.82 3.76 1.10
N CYS A 96 12.86 3.34 0.38
CA CYS A 96 12.68 2.57 -0.83
C CYS A 96 12.65 1.08 -0.51
N ASP A 97 11.52 0.42 -0.77
CA ASP A 97 11.48 -1.04 -0.68
C ASP A 97 12.05 -1.65 -1.97
N MET A 98 13.12 -2.42 -1.84
CA MET A 98 13.84 -2.95 -2.99
C MET A 98 13.12 -4.09 -3.71
N LYS A 99 12.17 -4.76 -3.03
CA LYS A 99 11.30 -5.78 -3.62
C LYS A 99 10.18 -5.14 -4.42
N LEU A 100 9.54 -4.10 -3.88
CA LEU A 100 8.39 -3.42 -4.48
C LEU A 100 8.81 -2.28 -5.43
N LYS A 101 10.08 -1.87 -5.38
CA LYS A 101 10.63 -0.70 -6.10
C LYS A 101 9.76 0.54 -5.94
N SER A 102 9.24 0.72 -4.72
CA SER A 102 8.27 1.76 -4.39
C SER A 102 8.59 2.40 -3.04
N CYS A 103 8.31 3.70 -2.92
CA CYS A 103 8.39 4.40 -1.65
C CYS A 103 7.29 3.94 -0.69
N ILE A 104 7.70 3.31 0.41
CA ILE A 104 6.80 2.83 1.45
C ILE A 104 7.20 3.41 2.81
N VAL A 105 6.29 3.32 3.76
CA VAL A 105 6.57 3.55 5.18
C VAL A 105 6.04 2.36 5.96
N GLN A 106 6.72 2.03 7.05
CA GLN A 106 6.38 0.91 7.91
C GLN A 106 6.05 1.36 9.34
N ARG A 107 5.10 0.67 9.95
CA ARG A 107 4.78 0.78 11.37
C ARG A 107 4.52 -0.61 11.96
N PHE A 108 4.64 -0.72 13.26
CA PHE A 108 4.35 -1.90 14.04
C PHE A 108 2.98 -1.75 14.70
N ASP A 109 2.10 -2.72 14.49
CA ASP A 109 0.80 -2.83 15.14
C ASP A 109 0.95 -3.63 16.44
N LYS A 110 0.80 -2.94 17.58
CA LYS A 110 0.97 -3.56 18.91
C LYS A 110 -0.16 -4.53 19.26
N SER A 111 -1.34 -4.39 18.64
CA SER A 111 -2.49 -5.25 18.91
C SER A 111 -2.36 -6.60 18.24
N TYR A 112 -1.77 -6.63 17.04
CA TYR A 112 -1.57 -7.86 16.26
C TYR A 112 -0.12 -8.38 16.29
N ASN A 113 0.80 -7.63 16.90
CA ASN A 113 2.23 -7.96 16.98
C ASN A 113 2.85 -8.20 15.59
N GLU A 114 2.54 -7.32 14.64
CA GLU A 114 2.96 -7.42 13.24
C GLU A 114 3.51 -6.09 12.70
N ILE A 115 4.38 -6.17 11.69
CA ILE A 115 4.81 -5.02 10.91
C ILE A 115 3.80 -4.82 9.78
N GLN A 116 3.39 -3.58 9.57
CA GLN A 116 2.52 -3.13 8.49
C GLN A 116 3.27 -2.14 7.61
N TRP A 117 3.00 -2.15 6.30
CA TRP A 117 3.47 -1.13 5.38
C TRP A 117 2.34 -0.55 4.54
N ALA A 118 2.57 0.67 4.06
CA ALA A 118 1.71 1.36 3.12
C ALA A 118 2.55 2.27 2.22
N PHE A 119 1.99 2.66 1.07
CA PHE A 119 2.63 3.65 0.22
C PHE A 119 2.73 5.01 0.91
N CYS A 120 3.79 5.75 0.59
CA CYS A 120 3.96 7.13 1.03
C CYS A 120 3.04 8.11 0.29
N THR A 121 2.90 9.31 0.84
CA THR A 121 2.18 10.44 0.24
C THR A 121 3.15 11.56 -0.11
N PRO A 122 3.11 12.13 -1.34
CA PRO A 122 3.85 13.34 -1.66
C PRO A 122 3.55 14.45 -0.64
N ARG A 123 4.59 15.16 -0.16
CA ARG A 123 4.44 16.17 0.89
C ARG A 123 3.37 17.22 0.62
N ASN A 124 3.20 17.64 -0.63
CA ASN A 124 2.19 18.62 -1.03
C ASN A 124 0.74 18.07 -1.04
N ARG A 125 0.56 16.75 -0.87
CA ARG A 125 -0.74 16.06 -0.76
C ARG A 125 -1.02 15.56 0.65
N PHE A 126 -0.05 15.65 1.56
CA PHE A 126 -0.21 15.20 2.93
C PHE A 126 -1.17 16.12 3.70
N LYS A 127 -2.19 15.52 4.31
CA LYS A 127 -3.15 16.16 5.21
C LYS A 127 -3.54 15.16 6.30
N CYS A 128 -3.08 15.41 7.52
CA CYS A 128 -3.67 14.77 8.70
C CYS A 128 -5.18 15.06 8.68
N GLU A 129 -6.03 14.05 8.92
CA GLU A 129 -7.51 14.13 8.99
C GLU A 129 -8.31 13.87 7.69
N VAL A 130 -7.70 13.40 6.60
CA VAL A 130 -8.46 12.90 5.44
C VAL A 130 -8.54 11.37 5.48
N LEU A 131 -9.74 10.82 5.66
CA LEU A 131 -10.02 9.42 5.31
C LEU A 131 -10.18 9.35 3.78
N ASP A 132 -9.34 8.56 3.11
CA ASP A 132 -9.51 8.23 1.69
C ASP A 132 -10.23 6.88 1.56
N HIS A 133 -10.89 6.66 0.42
CA HIS A 133 -11.72 5.49 0.13
C HIS A 133 -10.96 4.16 0.09
N CYS A 134 -9.62 4.18 0.05
CA CYS A 134 -8.80 2.97 0.21
C CYS A 134 -8.78 2.47 1.66
N SER A 135 -9.08 3.34 2.63
CA SER A 135 -9.11 2.96 4.05
C SER A 135 -10.14 1.86 4.30
N PRO A 136 -9.80 0.80 5.05
CA PRO A 136 -10.81 -0.11 5.58
C PRO A 136 -11.85 0.68 6.40
N PRO A 137 -13.14 0.28 6.39
CA PRO A 137 -14.13 0.87 7.28
C PRO A 137 -13.66 0.73 8.74
N LYS A 138 -13.78 1.79 9.55
CA LYS A 138 -13.62 1.67 11.00
C LYS A 138 -14.85 0.93 11.54
N HIS A 139 -14.63 -0.15 12.27
CA HIS A 139 -15.69 -0.84 13.01
C HIS A 139 -16.08 -0.07 14.28
#